data_AF-A0A514WZ66-F1
#
_entry.id   AF-A0A514WZ66-F1
#
_cell.length_a   1.000
_cell.length_b   1.000
_cell.length_c   1.000
_cell.angle_alpha   90.00
_cell.angle_beta   90.00
_cell.angle_gamma   90.00
#
_symmetry.space_group_name_H-M   'P 1'
#
loop_
_entity.id
_entity.type
_entity.pdbx_description
1 polymer ?
#
loop_
_entity_poly.entity_id
_entity_poly.type
_entity_poly.pdbx_seq_one_letter_code
_entity_poly.pdbx_strand_id
1 'polypeptide(L)' 'MIKNNRGQVIIEWVLLMVISLGLAAILTKNLVSRDRDDGGVLTTKWNAVLRTVGADIPDKHN' A
#
# COMPACT_ATOMS: atom_id res chain seq x y z
N MET A 1 0.59 -46.80 -4.29
CA MET A 1 0.17 -46.15 -3.03
C MET A 1 -0.40 -44.78 -3.40
N ILE A 2 -1.74 -44.65 -3.44
CA ILE A 2 -2.41 -43.45 -3.96
C ILE A 2 -2.43 -42.39 -2.86
N LYS A 3 -1.63 -41.34 -3.04
CA LYS A 3 -1.46 -40.25 -2.10
C LYS A 3 -2.70 -39.35 -2.16
N ASN A 4 -3.51 -39.34 -1.10
CA ASN A 4 -4.70 -38.49 -1.00
C ASN A 4 -4.28 -37.02 -0.79
N ASN A 5 -4.00 -36.32 -1.89
CA ASN A 5 -3.37 -34.98 -1.89
C ASN A 5 -4.34 -33.82 -1.68
N ARG A 6 -5.64 -34.06 -1.46
CA ARG A 6 -6.64 -32.99 -1.34
C ARG A 6 -6.36 -32.05 -0.16
N GLY A 7 -5.92 -32.61 0.98
CA GLY A 7 -5.53 -31.83 2.15
C GLY A 7 -4.25 -31.01 1.93
N GLN A 8 -3.27 -31.56 1.21
CA GLN A 8 -2.02 -30.87 0.90
C GLN A 8 -2.27 -29.67 -0.03
N VAL A 9 -3.13 -29.83 -1.04
CA VAL A 9 -3.49 -28.74 -1.96
C VAL A 9 -4.12 -27.57 -1.20
N ILE A 10 -5.03 -27.82 -0.26
CA ILE A 10 -5.66 -26.76 0.54
C ILE A 10 -4.61 -26.01 1.36
N ILE A 11 -3.68 -26.73 1.98
CA ILE A 11 -2.59 -26.12 2.77
C ILE A 11 -1.71 -25.24 1.89
N GLU A 12 -1.39 -25.69 0.68
CA GLU A 12 -0.56 -24.95 -0.26
C GLU A 12 -1.22 -23.63 -0.69
N TRP A 13 -2.53 -23.64 -0.98
CA TRP A 13 -3.28 -22.42 -1.28
C TRP A 13 -3.35 -21.46 -0.10
N VAL A 14 -3.51 -21.97 1.13
CA VAL A 14 -3.50 -21.13 2.33
C VAL A 14 -2.11 -20.51 2.55
N LEU A 15 -1.04 -21.26 2.31
CA LEU A 15 0.34 -20.77 2.41
C LEU A 15 0.60 -19.64 1.41
N LEU A 16 0.20 -19.84 0.14
CA LEU A 16 0.30 -18.80 -0.89
C LEU A 16 -0.54 -17.57 -0.55
N MET A 17 -1.75 -17.78 0.01
CA MET A 17 -2.62 -16.68 0.41
C MET A 17 -2.02 -15.85 1.56
N VAL A 18 -1.44 -16.50 2.57
CA VAL A 18 -0.78 -15.81 3.69
C VAL A 18 0.41 -14.99 3.20
N ILE A 19 1.22 -15.55 2.29
CA ILE A 19 2.35 -14.83 1.69
C ILE A 19 1.84 -13.61 0.91
N SER A 20 0.80 -13.78 0.09
CA SER A 20 0.19 -12.68 -0.66
C SER A 20 -0.36 -11.58 0.26
N LEU A 21 -1.00 -11.95 1.37
CA LEU A 21 -1.50 -11.00 2.36
C LEU A 21 -0.35 -10.24 3.02
N GLY A 22 0.73 -10.93 3.36
CA GLY A 22 1.93 -10.31 3.94
C GLY A 22 2.54 -9.26 3.02
N LEU A 23 2.67 -9.58 1.73
CA LEU A 23 3.16 -8.63 0.72
C LEU A 23 2.22 -7.43 0.57
N ALA A 24 0.91 -7.67 0.51
CA ALA A 24 -0.08 -6.59 0.44
C ALA A 24 -0.02 -5.66 1.66
N ALA A 25 0.17 -6.21 2.86
CA ALA A 25 0.29 -5.44 4.09
C ALA A 25 1.56 -4.57 4.11
N ILE A 26 2.70 -5.11 3.67
CA ILE A 26 3.96 -4.36 3.55
C ILE A 26 3.82 -3.21 2.55
N LEU A 27 3.27 -3.48 1.37
CA LEU A 27 3.05 -2.46 0.35
C LEU A 27 2.11 -1.35 0.84
N THR A 28 1.00 -1.73 1.48
CA THR A 28 0.03 -0.77 2.01
C THR A 28 0.63 0.08 3.13
N LYS A 29 1.43 -0.52 4.02
CA LYS A 29 2.14 0.21 5.08
C LYS A 29 3.08 1.27 4.51
N ASN A 30 3.86 0.93 3.49
CA ASN A 30 4.76 1.88 2.82
C ASN A 30 4.00 2.97 2.06
N LEU A 31 2.87 2.62 1.44
CA LEU A 31 2.08 3.55 0.65
C LEU A 31 1.37 4.61 1.51
N VAL A 32 0.81 4.20 2.64
CA VAL A 32 0.00 5.04 3.55
C VAL A 32 0.75 5.51 4.79
N SER A 33 2.05 5.19 4.91
CA SER A 33 2.87 5.59 6.07
C SER A 33 2.61 7.05 6.47
N ARG A 34 2.39 7.25 7.76
CA ARG A 34 2.15 8.57 8.38
C ARG A 34 3.35 9.03 9.20
N ASP A 35 4.50 8.41 8.98
CA ASP A 35 5.72 8.80 9.67
C ASP A 35 6.11 10.24 9.28
N ARG A 36 6.70 10.97 10.23
CA ARG A 36 6.96 12.41 10.07
C ARG A 36 8.16 12.69 9.18
N ASP A 37 9.13 11.78 9.15
CA ASP A 37 10.34 11.91 8.35
C ASP A 37 10.23 11.19 6.99
N ASP A 38 9.56 10.03 6.93
CA ASP A 38 9.30 9.26 5.69
C ASP A 38 7.79 9.04 5.48
N GLY A 39 7.12 10.13 5.11
CA GLY A 39 5.70 10.12 4.74
C GLY A 39 5.46 9.24 3.52
N GLY A 40 4.55 8.27 3.66
CA GLY A 40 4.19 7.34 2.60
C GLY A 40 3.81 8.05 1.31
N VAL A 41 4.08 7.41 0.17
CA VAL A 41 3.95 8.03 -1.16
C VAL A 41 2.58 8.69 -1.36
N LEU A 42 1.50 8.04 -0.89
CA LEU A 42 0.15 8.58 -1.02
C LEU A 42 -0.05 9.82 -0.13
N THR A 43 0.40 9.76 1.13
CA THR A 43 0.30 10.87 2.08
C THR A 43 1.07 12.10 1.58
N THR A 44 2.27 11.89 1.06
CA THR A 44 3.12 12.97 0.52
C THR A 44 2.50 13.62 -0.71
N LYS A 45 1.95 12.83 -1.65
CA LYS A 45 1.25 13.35 -2.83
C LYS A 45 -0.05 14.06 -2.47
N TRP A 46 -0.84 13.51 -1.54
CA TRP A 46 -2.06 14.16 -1.07
C TRP A 46 -1.77 15.50 -0.38
N ASN A 47 -0.73 15.56 0.45
CA ASN A 47 -0.25 16.82 1.03
C ASN A 47 0.19 17.83 -0.04
N ALA A 48 0.82 17.39 -1.13
CA ALA A 48 1.17 18.28 -2.24
C ALA A 48 -0.08 18.86 -2.91
N VAL A 49 -1.11 18.04 -3.18
CA VAL A 49 -2.39 18.51 -3.73
C VAL A 49 -3.06 19.50 -2.77
N LEU A 50 -3.13 19.17 -1.47
CA LEU A 50 -3.68 20.07 -0.45
C LEU A 50 -2.96 21.42 -0.41
N ARG A 51 -1.63 21.43 -0.54
CA ARG A 51 -0.85 22.66 -0.64
C ARG A 51 -1.16 23.43 -1.91
N THR A 52 -1.28 22.76 -3.06
CA THR A 52 -1.65 23.43 -4.32
C THR A 52 -3.04 24.05 -4.26
N VAL A 53 -4.02 23.35 -3.69
CA VAL A 53 -5.40 23.85 -3.56
C VAL A 53 -5.49 24.95 -2.50
N GLY A 54 -4.82 24.78 -1.36
CA GLY A 54 -4.87 25.74 -0.24
C GLY A 54 -3.97 26.96 -0.38
N ALA A 55 -2.95 26.92 -1.26
CA ALA A 55 -2.08 28.06 -1.49
C ALA A 55 -2.75 29.19 -2.28
N ASP A 56 -3.95 28.96 -2.84
CA ASP A 56 -4.74 29.91 -3.66
C ASP A 56 -3.82 30.88 -4.41
N ILE A 57 -2.93 30.33 -5.23
CA ILE A 57 -1.81 31.06 -5.84
C ILE A 57 -2.44 32.16 -6.69
N PRO A 58 -2.37 33.45 -6.28
CA PRO A 58 -2.83 34.51 -7.14
C PRO A 58 -1.90 34.47 -8.33
N ASP A 59 -2.45 34.23 -9.52
CA ASP A 59 -1.69 34.35 -10.74
C ASP A 59 -1.06 35.74 -10.70
N LYS A 60 0.27 35.79 -10.75
CA LYS A 60 1.04 37.00 -10.48
C LYS A 60 0.79 37.93 -11.67
N HIS A 61 -0.30 38.69 -11.60
CA HIS A 61 -0.66 39.65 -12.62
C HIS A 61 0.35 40.80 -12.55
N ASN A 62 1.30 40.72 -13.49
CA ASN A 62 2.19 41.74 -14.05
C ASN A 62 2.18 43.11 -13.37
#